data_AF-A0A1I7KYS9-F1
#
_entry.id   AF-A0A1I7KYS9-F1
#
_cell.length_a   1.000
_cell.length_b   1.000
_cell.length_c   1.000
_cell.angle_alpha   90.00
_cell.angle_beta   90.00
_cell.angle_gamma   90.00
#
_symmetry.space_group_name_H-M   'P 1'
#
loop_
_entity.id
_entity.type
_entity.pdbx_description
1 polymer ?
#
loop_
_entity_poly.entity_id
_entity_poly.type
_entity_poly.pdbx_seq_one_letter_code
_entity_poly.pdbx_strand_id
1 'polypeptide(L)'
;MKGEYKTKARKCIVDFLKEHADRRFTVREIYDQISTEAGGIDKTTVYRNLERLSDQGEIIKIKEPNSDSWFFQYSEDHKHCNSHMHAQCSECGKVFHLEEDFVEEFEEKVRKEYGLDVNLGKTVIVGKCDDCKKKD
;
A
#
# COMPACT_ATOMS: atom_id res chain seq x y z
N MET A 1 2.41 -28.53 2.15
CA MET A 1 3.52 -27.80 1.50
C MET A 1 3.12 -26.51 0.76
N LYS A 2 1.86 -26.04 0.78
CA LYS A 2 1.44 -24.78 0.10
C LYS A 2 1.63 -23.48 0.91
N GLY A 3 2.01 -23.56 2.19
CA GLY A 3 2.17 -22.40 3.07
C GLY A 3 3.54 -21.72 2.99
N GLU A 4 4.60 -22.52 2.83
CA GLU A 4 5.99 -22.10 2.97
C GLU A 4 6.47 -21.17 1.83
N TYR A 5 6.01 -21.42 0.60
CA TYR A 5 6.26 -20.55 -0.56
C TYR A 5 5.59 -19.18 -0.43
N LYS A 6 4.37 -19.11 0.13
CA LYS A 6 3.64 -17.84 0.30
C LYS A 6 4.34 -16.94 1.31
N THR A 7 4.90 -17.51 2.38
CA THR A 7 5.66 -16.76 3.39
C THR A 7 7.03 -16.32 2.89
N LYS A 8 7.74 -17.17 2.12
CA LYS A 8 9.06 -16.80 1.56
C LYS A 8 8.96 -15.68 0.53
N ALA A 9 8.03 -15.79 -0.42
CA ALA A 9 7.85 -14.78 -1.45
C ALA A 9 7.48 -13.40 -0.86
N ARG A 10 6.53 -13.37 0.09
CA ARG A 10 6.14 -12.14 0.77
C ARG A 10 7.30 -11.52 1.53
N LYS A 11 8.08 -12.34 2.24
CA LYS A 11 9.26 -11.88 2.97
C LYS A 11 10.29 -11.24 2.03
N CYS A 12 10.65 -11.91 0.93
CA CYS A 12 11.59 -11.36 -0.06
C CYS A 12 11.12 -10.01 -0.64
N ILE A 13 9.82 -9.87 -0.94
CA ILE A 13 9.27 -8.59 -1.42
C ILE A 13 9.44 -7.48 -0.38
N VAL A 14 9.06 -7.75 0.87
CA VAL A 14 9.12 -6.77 1.95
C VAL A 14 10.56 -6.39 2.28
N ASP A 15 11.46 -7.37 2.34
CA ASP A 15 12.88 -7.15 2.63
C ASP A 15 13.54 -6.33 1.51
N PHE A 16 13.28 -6.67 0.23
CA PHE A 16 13.75 -5.89 -0.92
C PHE A 16 13.27 -4.43 -0.87
N LEU A 17 11.97 -4.22 -0.64
CA LEU A 17 11.42 -2.86 -0.60
C LEU A 17 11.96 -2.06 0.60
N LYS A 18 12.22 -2.71 1.75
CA LYS A 18 12.86 -2.08 2.93
C LYS A 18 14.29 -1.64 2.67
N GLU A 19 15.08 -2.50 2.03
CA GLU A 19 16.48 -2.19 1.66
C GLU A 19 16.57 -1.04 0.66
N HIS A 20 15.47 -0.72 -0.02
CA HIS A 20 15.35 0.35 -0.99
C HIS A 20 14.18 1.29 -0.69
N ALA A 21 13.99 1.63 0.59
CA ALA A 21 12.83 2.41 1.05
C ALA A 21 12.72 3.80 0.41
N ASP A 22 13.82 4.38 -0.05
CA ASP A 22 13.89 5.67 -0.75
C ASP A 22 13.49 5.60 -2.23
N ARG A 23 13.25 4.40 -2.76
CA ARG A 23 12.98 4.15 -4.18
C ARG A 23 11.63 3.47 -4.39
N ARG A 24 11.11 3.63 -5.61
CA ARG A 24 9.88 2.98 -6.07
C ARG A 24 10.18 2.04 -7.23
N PHE A 25 9.44 0.94 -7.30
CA PHE A 25 9.67 -0.13 -8.26
C PHE A 25 8.36 -0.60 -8.87
N THR A 26 8.38 -0.88 -10.16
CA THR A 26 7.30 -1.61 -10.82
C THR A 26 7.28 -3.08 -10.39
N VAL A 27 6.16 -3.76 -10.61
CA VAL A 27 6.05 -5.22 -10.38
C VAL A 27 7.11 -6.00 -11.16
N ARG A 28 7.46 -5.52 -12.37
CA ARG A 28 8.50 -6.14 -13.19
C ARG A 28 9.86 -6.03 -12.51
N GLU A 29 10.24 -4.82 -12.09
CA GLU A 29 11.53 -4.60 -11.44
C GLU A 29 11.64 -5.41 -10.15
N ILE A 30 10.60 -5.44 -9.32
CA ILE A 30 10.57 -6.24 -8.09
C ILE A 30 10.74 -7.73 -8.43
N TYR A 31 9.99 -8.24 -9.40
CA TYR A 31 10.10 -9.63 -9.84
C TYR A 31 11.50 -9.98 -10.35
N ASP A 32 12.09 -9.12 -11.20
CA ASP A 32 13.40 -9.36 -11.79
C ASP A 32 14.48 -9.44 -10.70
N GLN A 33 14.35 -8.67 -9.61
CA GLN A 33 15.29 -8.71 -8.48
C GLN A 33 15.11 -9.94 -7.58
N ILE A 34 13.89 -10.31 -7.23
CA ILE A 34 13.65 -11.33 -6.19
C ILE A 34 13.42 -12.74 -6.72
N SER A 35 13.20 -12.93 -8.03
CA SER A 35 12.75 -14.20 -8.61
C SER A 35 13.68 -15.39 -8.31
N THR A 36 14.99 -15.15 -8.37
CA THR A 36 16.02 -16.17 -8.06
C THR A 36 16.03 -16.53 -6.58
N GLU A 37 16.01 -15.54 -5.70
CA GLU A 37 16.09 -15.75 -4.24
C GLU A 37 14.80 -16.35 -3.65
N ALA A 38 13.66 -15.98 -4.22
CA ALA A 38 12.35 -16.48 -3.82
C ALA A 38 12.06 -17.90 -4.33
N GLY A 39 12.98 -18.52 -5.07
CA GLY A 39 12.86 -19.92 -5.51
C GLY A 39 11.97 -20.12 -6.73
N GLY A 40 12.06 -19.24 -7.73
CA GLY A 40 11.33 -19.36 -8.99
C GLY A 40 9.86 -18.99 -8.87
N ILE A 41 9.54 -17.99 -8.04
CA ILE A 41 8.17 -17.46 -7.93
C ILE A 41 7.69 -16.92 -9.28
N ASP A 42 6.39 -16.98 -9.52
CA ASP A 42 5.80 -16.36 -10.70
C ASP A 42 5.48 -14.87 -10.49
N LYS A 43 5.41 -14.11 -11.58
CA LYS A 43 5.14 -12.66 -11.55
C LYS A 43 3.73 -12.33 -11.04
N THR A 44 2.75 -13.20 -11.26
CA THR A 44 1.38 -13.02 -10.75
C THR A 44 1.33 -13.12 -9.22
N THR A 45 2.15 -13.98 -8.62
CA THR A 45 2.32 -14.14 -7.19
C THR A 45 2.97 -12.91 -6.58
N VAL A 46 3.97 -12.30 -7.26
CA VAL A 46 4.52 -10.99 -6.85
C VAL A 46 3.42 -9.93 -6.86
N TYR A 47 2.70 -9.80 -7.97
CA TYR A 47 1.61 -8.84 -8.11
C TYR A 47 0.56 -8.96 -6.99
N ARG A 48 0.08 -10.18 -6.71
CA ARG A 48 -0.90 -10.43 -5.66
C ARG A 48 -0.39 -10.12 -4.25
N ASN A 49 0.90 -10.29 -3.99
CA ASN A 49 1.47 -9.92 -2.69
C ASN A 49 1.59 -8.41 -2.56
N LEU A 50 2.02 -7.71 -3.62
CA LEU A 50 2.11 -6.25 -3.64
C LEU A 50 0.74 -5.58 -3.45
N GLU A 51 -0.30 -6.07 -4.13
CA GLU A 51 -1.67 -5.58 -3.91
C GLU A 51 -2.08 -5.76 -2.45
N ARG A 52 -1.89 -6.96 -1.88
CA ARG A 52 -2.25 -7.21 -0.47
C ARG A 52 -1.44 -6.35 0.51
N LEU A 53 -0.14 -6.17 0.27
CA LEU A 53 0.71 -5.32 1.10
C LEU A 53 0.26 -3.86 1.03
N SER A 54 -0.13 -3.39 -0.17
CA SER A 54 -0.67 -2.05 -0.36
C SER A 54 -2.03 -1.88 0.31
N ASP A 55 -2.92 -2.86 0.18
CA ASP A 55 -4.24 -2.87 0.85
C ASP A 55 -4.09 -2.85 2.38
N GLN A 56 -3.01 -3.44 2.90
CA GLN A 56 -2.69 -3.47 4.33
C GLN A 56 -1.91 -2.23 4.79
N GLY A 57 -1.61 -1.29 3.89
CA GLY A 57 -0.82 -0.10 4.15
C GLY A 57 0.69 -0.35 4.25
N GLU A 58 1.18 -1.59 4.32
CA GLU A 58 2.61 -1.89 4.50
C GLU A 58 3.53 -1.30 3.40
N ILE A 59 2.97 -1.03 2.22
CA ILE A 59 3.67 -0.38 1.10
C ILE A 59 2.74 0.63 0.42
N ILE A 60 3.33 1.62 -0.24
CA ILE A 60 2.61 2.61 -1.04
C ILE A 60 2.53 2.13 -2.49
N LYS A 61 1.34 2.20 -3.08
CA LYS A 61 1.10 1.99 -4.52
C LYS A 61 0.89 3.33 -5.23
N ILE A 62 1.69 3.58 -6.26
CA ILE A 62 1.75 4.85 -6.98
C ILE A 62 1.46 4.63 -8.46
N LYS A 63 0.56 5.41 -9.03
CA LYS A 63 0.44 5.57 -10.48
C LYS A 63 1.19 6.83 -10.88
N GLU A 64 2.18 6.72 -11.76
CA GLU A 64 2.79 7.92 -12.31
C GLU A 64 1.96 8.44 -13.50
N PRO A 65 1.75 9.76 -13.62
CA PRO A 65 0.95 10.34 -14.72
C PRO A 65 1.42 9.97 -16.12
N ASN A 66 2.74 9.76 -16.29
CA ASN A 66 3.37 9.48 -17.59
C ASN A 66 3.82 8.02 -17.75
N SER A 67 3.37 7.11 -16.87
CA SER A 67 3.73 5.70 -16.93
C SER A 67 2.50 4.80 -16.94
N ASP A 68 2.49 3.83 -17.85
CA ASP A 68 1.49 2.76 -17.85
C ASP A 68 1.66 1.79 -16.68
N SER A 69 2.76 1.88 -15.93
CA SER A 69 3.04 1.00 -14.79
C SER A 69 2.58 1.57 -13.46
N TRP A 70 2.19 0.66 -12.57
CA TRP A 70 2.07 0.93 -11.14
C TRP A 70 3.43 0.71 -10.47
N PHE A 71 3.78 1.60 -9.57
CA PHE A 71 4.98 1.55 -8.76
C PHE A 71 4.63 1.25 -7.32
N PHE A 72 5.55 0.61 -6.63
CA PHE A 72 5.41 0.20 -5.24
C PHE A 72 6.66 0.64 -4.47
N GLN A 73 6.45 1.17 -3.27
CA GLN A 73 7.52 1.67 -2.40
C GLN A 73 7.24 1.24 -0.97
N TYR A 74 8.30 0.89 -0.23
CA TYR A 74 8.15 0.60 1.19
C TYR A 74 7.72 1.84 1.97
N SER A 75 6.88 1.65 2.97
CA SER A 75 6.44 2.74 3.84
C SER A 75 6.73 2.38 5.29
N GLU A 76 7.64 3.11 5.92
CA GLU A 76 8.13 2.82 7.28
C GLU A 76 7.03 2.96 8.35
N ASP A 77 6.07 3.85 8.13
CA ASP A 77 5.10 4.27 9.14
C ASP A 77 3.85 3.38 9.27
N HIS A 78 3.69 2.33 8.45
CA HIS A 78 2.44 1.55 8.41
C HIS A 78 2.42 0.25 9.21
N LYS A 79 3.46 -0.05 10.00
CA LYS A 79 3.53 -1.30 10.78
C LYS A 79 2.49 -1.42 11.91
N HIS A 80 1.75 -0.34 12.20
CA HIS A 80 0.72 -0.28 13.24
C HIS A 80 -0.65 0.17 12.72
N CYS A 81 -1.01 -0.14 11.47
CA CYS A 81 -2.19 0.40 10.79
C CYS A 81 -3.53 -0.32 11.00
N ASN A 82 -3.68 -1.19 12.00
CA ASN A 82 -4.99 -1.84 12.23
C ASN A 82 -6.05 -0.88 12.79
N SER A 83 -5.64 0.28 13.33
CA SER A 83 -6.50 1.26 14.00
C SER A 83 -6.63 2.60 13.26
N HIS A 84 -5.97 2.77 12.11
CA HIS A 84 -5.86 4.07 11.44
C HIS A 84 -6.45 4.00 10.04
N MET A 85 -7.15 5.05 9.64
CA MET A 85 -7.57 5.22 8.24
C MET A 85 -6.46 5.90 7.44
N HIS A 86 -6.41 5.58 6.14
CA HIS A 86 -5.49 6.22 5.21
C HIS A 86 -6.25 7.09 4.20
N ALA A 87 -5.59 8.13 3.72
CA ALA A 87 -5.97 8.81 2.49
C ALA A 87 -4.90 8.63 1.42
N GLN A 88 -5.29 8.59 0.15
CA GLN A 88 -4.38 8.44 -0.98
C GLN A 88 -4.65 9.50 -2.05
N CYS A 89 -3.57 10.11 -2.56
CA CYS A 89 -3.64 10.98 -3.73
C CYS A 89 -3.90 10.14 -4.99
N SER A 90 -4.97 10.43 -5.72
CA SER A 90 -5.34 9.76 -6.96
C SER A 90 -4.36 10.01 -8.11
N GLU A 91 -3.52 11.05 -8.03
CA GLU A 91 -2.59 11.41 -9.11
C GLU A 91 -1.16 10.98 -8.84
N CYS A 92 -0.62 11.28 -7.65
CA CYS A 92 0.77 10.95 -7.33
C CYS A 92 0.90 9.73 -6.42
N GLY A 93 -0.22 9.12 -6.01
CA GLY A 93 -0.23 7.93 -5.16
C GLY A 93 0.23 8.14 -3.72
N LYS A 94 0.62 9.36 -3.33
CA LYS A 94 1.05 9.70 -1.97
C LYS A 94 -0.02 9.29 -0.96
N VAL A 95 0.37 8.53 0.05
CA VAL A 95 -0.49 8.09 1.14
C VAL A 95 -0.30 9.02 2.33
N PHE A 96 -1.39 9.30 3.02
CA PHE A 96 -1.47 10.12 4.21
C PHE A 96 -2.05 9.26 5.32
N HIS A 97 -1.39 9.27 6.47
CA HIS A 97 -1.99 8.76 7.71
C HIS A 97 -2.95 9.81 8.23
N LEU A 98 -4.18 9.40 8.50
CA LEU A 98 -5.14 10.28 9.15
C LEU A 98 -4.90 10.22 10.66
N GLU A 99 -4.92 11.39 11.29
CA GLU A 99 -4.77 11.55 12.74
C GLU A 99 -5.83 10.75 13.49
N GLU A 100 -5.48 10.14 14.61
CA GLU A 100 -6.35 9.24 15.39
C GLU A 100 -7.66 9.94 15.80
N ASP A 101 -7.56 11.17 16.34
CA ASP A 101 -8.73 11.98 16.72
C ASP A 101 -9.71 12.20 15.56
N PHE A 102 -9.21 12.42 14.34
CA PHE A 102 -10.05 12.60 13.15
C PHE A 102 -10.78 11.30 12.78
N VAL A 103 -10.09 10.17 12.92
CA VAL A 103 -10.62 8.85 12.59
C VAL A 103 -11.69 8.42 13.60
N GLU A 104 -11.48 8.65 14.89
CA GLU A 104 -12.48 8.40 15.93
C GLU A 104 -13.76 9.20 15.71
N GLU A 105 -13.64 10.50 15.41
CA GLU A 105 -14.80 11.35 15.12
C GLU A 105 -15.56 10.89 13.86
N PHE A 106 -14.83 10.45 12.83
CA PHE A 106 -15.42 9.90 11.62
C PHE A 106 -16.20 8.61 11.90
N GLU A 107 -15.63 7.67 12.65
CA GLU A 107 -16.33 6.43 13.03
C GLU A 107 -17.61 6.70 13.81
N GLU A 108 -17.55 7.61 14.79
CA GLU A 108 -18.72 7.95 15.60
C GLU A 108 -19.84 8.52 14.73
N LYS A 109 -19.51 9.45 13.82
CA LYS A 109 -20.47 10.04 12.88
C LYS A 109 -21.09 8.98 11.96
N VAL A 110 -20.27 8.12 11.36
CA VAL A 110 -20.77 7.08 10.45
C VAL A 110 -21.69 6.10 11.17
N ARG A 111 -21.31 5.68 12.39
CA ARG A 111 -22.15 4.82 13.22
C ARG A 111 -23.46 5.50 13.62
N LYS A 112 -23.41 6.77 14.02
CA LYS A 112 -24.60 7.51 14.50
C LYS A 112 -25.58 7.82 13.38
N GLU A 113 -25.08 8.25 12.22
CA GLU A 113 -25.93 8.69 11.10
C GLU A 113 -26.42 7.52 10.24
N TYR A 114 -25.61 6.47 10.10
CA TYR A 114 -25.89 5.38 9.16
C TYR A 114 -25.98 3.99 9.82
N GLY A 115 -25.68 3.85 11.12
CA GLY A 115 -25.69 2.56 11.81
C GLY A 115 -24.61 1.59 11.32
N LEU A 116 -23.51 2.13 10.77
CA LEU A 116 -22.43 1.34 10.18
C LEU A 116 -21.19 1.32 11.08
N ASP A 117 -20.70 0.11 11.37
CA ASP A 117 -19.37 -0.09 11.95
C ASP A 117 -18.33 -0.14 10.82
N VAL A 118 -17.44 0.86 10.78
CA VAL A 118 -16.43 0.99 9.73
C VAL A 118 -15.26 0.05 10.01
N ASN A 119 -14.72 -0.58 8.97
CA ASN A 119 -13.46 -1.29 9.08
C ASN A 119 -12.30 -0.36 8.68
N LEU A 120 -11.69 0.33 9.65
CA LEU A 120 -10.67 1.35 9.37
C LEU A 120 -9.48 0.82 8.58
N GLY A 121 -8.96 -0.35 8.95
CA GLY A 121 -7.84 -1.00 8.26
C GLY A 121 -8.14 -1.47 6.84
N LYS A 122 -9.40 -1.39 6.37
CA LYS A 122 -9.82 -1.64 4.98
C LYS A 122 -10.42 -0.41 4.30
N THR A 123 -10.38 0.74 4.95
CA THR A 123 -10.96 1.99 4.43
C THR A 123 -9.84 2.90 3.97
N VAL A 124 -9.92 3.34 2.71
CA VAL A 124 -9.01 4.31 2.12
C VAL A 124 -9.83 5.44 1.51
N ILE A 125 -9.55 6.68 1.93
CA ILE A 125 -10.10 7.88 1.31
C ILE A 125 -9.26 8.23 0.10
N VAL A 126 -9.86 8.30 -1.09
CA VAL A 126 -9.13 8.69 -2.31
C VAL A 126 -9.48 10.14 -2.67
N GLY A 127 -8.47 10.97 -2.89
CA GLY A 127 -8.64 12.38 -3.26
C GLY A 127 -7.43 12.94 -4.01
N LYS A 128 -7.41 14.24 -4.34
CA LYS A 128 -6.24 14.91 -4.95
C LYS A 128 -5.49 15.72 -3.88
N CYS A 129 -4.18 15.50 -3.73
CA CYS A 129 -3.38 16.25 -2.74
C CYS A 129 -3.05 17.67 -3.21
N ASP A 130 -2.70 18.55 -2.28
CA ASP A 130 -2.43 19.96 -2.59
C ASP A 130 -1.21 20.15 -3.49
N ASP A 131 -0.19 19.31 -3.36
CA ASP A 131 0.98 19.32 -4.26
C ASP A 131 0.58 19.05 -5.72
N CYS A 132 -0.45 18.23 -5.93
CA CYS A 132 -1.01 17.91 -7.23
C CYS A 132 -2.00 18.98 -7.72
N LYS A 133 -2.83 19.55 -6.83
CA LYS A 133 -3.71 20.67 -7.18
C LYS A 133 -2.95 21.91 -7.65
N LYS A 134 -1.73 22.14 -7.13
CA LYS A 134 -0.87 23.28 -7.51
C LYS A 134 -0.13 23.08 -8.84
N LYS A 135 -0.18 21.88 -9.43
CA LYS A 135 0.44 21.57 -10.73
C LYS A 135 -0.55 21.71 -11.90
N ASP A 136 -1.84 21.90 -11.60
CA ASP A 136 -2.86 22.35 -12.54
C ASP A 136 -2.81 23.88 -12.66
#